data_AF-A0A535HQI2-F1
#
_entry.id   AF-A0A535HQI2-F1
#
_cell.length_a   1.000
_cell.length_b   1.000
_cell.length_c   1.000
_cell.angle_alpha   90.00
_cell.angle_beta   90.00
_cell.angle_gamma   90.00
#
_symmetry.space_group_name_H-M   'P 1'
#
loop_
_entity.id
_entity.type
_entity.pdbx_description
1 polymer ?
#
loop_
_entity_poly.entity_id
_entity_poly.type
_entity_poly.pdbx_seq_one_letter_code
_entity_poly.pdbx_strand_id
1 'polypeptide(L)'
;MIDWTIASSLATAAGTLVLAVATFASVRSANRAARASEQALLAGLRPVLMPSRLQDPTQKVGFADNHWVHAPGGGAVADVSDQAIYLV
;
A
#
# COMPACT_ATOMS: atom_id res chain seq x y z
N MET A 1 -5.17 43.61 -19.86
CA MET A 1 -5.11 42.35 -20.65
C MET A 1 -4.19 41.41 -19.89
N ILE A 2 -4.57 40.14 -19.70
CA ILE A 2 -3.68 39.17 -19.06
C ILE A 2 -2.45 38.96 -19.96
N ASP A 3 -1.25 38.99 -19.37
CA ASP A 3 -0.03 38.60 -20.07
C ASP A 3 0.03 37.07 -20.15
N TRP A 4 -0.34 36.54 -21.31
CA TRP A 4 -0.34 35.11 -21.59
C TRP A 4 1.05 34.47 -21.53
N THR A 5 2.12 35.26 -21.71
CA THR A 5 3.51 34.80 -21.60
C THR A 5 3.86 34.48 -20.15
N ILE A 6 3.45 35.36 -19.22
CA ILE A 6 3.63 35.13 -17.77
C ILE A 6 2.76 33.97 -17.29
N ALA A 7 1.51 33.88 -17.76
CA ALA A 7 0.64 32.76 -17.41
C ALA A 7 1.21 31.40 -17.86
N SER A 8 1.73 31.33 -19.09
CA SER A 8 2.29 30.08 -19.65
C SER A 8 3.59 29.66 -18.96
N SER A 9 4.48 30.62 -18.66
CA SER A 9 5.73 30.35 -17.96
C SER A 9 5.48 29.91 -16.51
N LEU A 10 4.53 30.54 -15.80
CA LEU A 10 4.13 30.14 -14.46
C LEU A 10 3.51 28.74 -14.44
N ALA A 11 2.63 28.42 -15.38
CA ALA A 11 2.02 27.09 -15.50
C ALA A 11 3.08 26.00 -15.75
N THR A 12 4.07 26.27 -16.60
CA THR A 12 5.17 25.34 -16.89
C THR A 12 6.06 25.10 -15.67
N ALA A 13 6.42 26.18 -14.96
CA ALA A 13 7.20 26.10 -13.73
C ALA A 13 6.45 25.32 -12.64
N ALA A 14 5.16 25.57 -12.47
CA ALA A 14 4.30 24.85 -11.53
C ALA A 14 4.21 23.36 -11.88
N GLY A 15 4.02 23.01 -13.16
CA GLY A 15 3.99 21.61 -13.61
C GLY A 15 5.29 20.86 -13.31
N THR A 16 6.43 21.52 -13.57
CA THR A 16 7.76 20.95 -13.27
C THR A 16 7.97 20.77 -11.77
N LEU A 17 7.53 21.73 -10.96
CA LEU A 17 7.61 21.64 -9.50
C LEU A 17 6.79 20.47 -8.96
N VAL A 18 5.55 20.30 -9.45
CA VAL A 18 4.69 19.17 -9.06
C VAL A 18 5.35 17.84 -9.40
N LEU A 19 5.87 17.69 -10.62
CA LEU A 19 6.57 16.47 -11.03
C LEU A 19 7.79 16.20 -10.14
N ALA A 20 8.60 17.22 -9.86
CA ALA A 20 9.78 17.09 -9.00
C ALA A 20 9.41 16.63 -7.58
N VAL A 21 8.35 17.21 -6.99
CA VAL A 21 7.84 16.81 -5.67
C VAL A 21 7.34 15.37 -5.70
N ALA A 22 6.57 14.98 -6.73
CA ALA A 22 6.05 13.62 -6.87
C ALA A 22 7.18 12.59 -6.98
N THR A 23 8.19 12.85 -7.80
CA THR A 23 9.36 11.98 -7.94
C THR A 23 10.15 11.87 -6.64
N PHE A 24 10.41 13.01 -5.97
CA PHE A 24 11.12 13.02 -4.70
C PHE A 24 10.37 12.23 -3.62
N ALA A 25 9.06 12.46 -3.49
CA ALA A 25 8.22 11.76 -2.52
C ALA A 25 8.18 10.24 -2.80
N SER A 26 8.08 9.85 -4.07
CA SER A 26 8.11 8.44 -4.48
C SER A 26 9.43 7.76 -4.09
N VAL A 27 10.57 8.37 -4.43
CA VAL A 27 11.89 7.83 -4.08
C VAL A 27 12.09 7.77 -2.57
N ARG A 28 11.68 8.81 -1.83
CA ARG A 28 11.76 8.84 -0.37
C ARG A 28 10.92 7.72 0.26
N SER A 29 9.71 7.50 -0.26
CA SER A 29 8.83 6.42 0.19
C SER A 29 9.44 5.04 -0.07
N ALA A 30 9.94 4.80 -1.28
CA ALA A 30 10.58 3.55 -1.66
C ALA A 30 11.81 3.26 -0.78
N ASN A 31 12.67 4.25 -0.54
CA ASN A 31 13.83 4.11 0.35
C ASN A 31 13.41 3.79 1.79
N ARG A 32 12.32 4.38 2.30
CA ARG A 32 11.79 4.07 3.62
C ARG A 32 11.27 2.63 3.69
N ALA A 33 10.56 2.17 2.66
CA ALA A 33 10.05 0.80 2.58
C ALA A 33 11.20 -0.22 2.53
N ALA A 34 12.23 0.02 1.71
CA ALA A 34 13.41 -0.84 1.62
C ALA A 34 14.10 -0.99 2.99
N ARG A 35 14.31 0.11 3.73
CA ARG A 35 14.89 0.06 5.08
C ARG A 35 14.05 -0.77 6.05
N ALA A 36 12.72 -0.66 5.99
CA ALA A 36 11.84 -1.47 6.83
C ALA A 36 11.95 -2.97 6.50
N SER A 37 12.04 -3.32 5.20
CA SER A 37 12.25 -4.69 4.76
C SER A 37 13.62 -5.24 5.18
N GLU A 38 14.69 -4.44 5.07
CA GLU A 38 16.03 -4.80 5.56
C GLU A 38 16.03 -5.07 7.07
N GLN A 39 15.39 -4.19 7.85
CA GLN A 39 15.26 -4.38 9.31
C GLN A 39 14.45 -5.64 9.65
N ALA A 40 13.37 -5.91 8.92
CA ALA A 40 12.56 -7.11 9.12
C ALA A 40 13.36 -8.39 8.79
N LEU A 41 14.15 -8.37 7.72
CA LEU A 41 15.05 -9.47 7.36
C LEU A 41 16.10 -9.73 8.45
N LEU A 42 16.76 -8.68 8.94
CA LEU A 42 17.75 -8.80 10.02
C LEU A 42 17.13 -9.29 11.33
N ALA A 43 15.88 -8.91 11.61
CA ALA A 43 15.12 -9.39 12.76
C ALA A 43 14.56 -10.81 12.58
N GLY A 44 14.78 -11.46 11.43
CA GLY A 44 14.25 -12.80 11.14
C GLY A 44 12.72 -12.84 11.06
N LEU A 45 12.07 -11.70 10.85
CA LEU A 45 10.62 -11.65 10.67
C LEU A 45 10.26 -12.33 9.35
N ARG A 46 9.40 -13.35 9.41
CA ARG A 46 8.85 -13.95 8.19
C ARG A 46 7.96 -12.90 7.51
N PRO A 47 8.24 -12.49 6.27
CA PRO A 47 7.37 -11.58 5.55
C PRO A 47 5.95 -12.16 5.51
N VAL A 48 4.96 -11.37 5.90
CA VAL A 48 3.56 -11.71 5.66
C VAL A 48 3.32 -11.55 4.16
N LEU A 49 3.59 -12.62 3.41
CA LEU A 49 3.27 -12.67 1.99
C LEU A 49 1.76 -12.78 1.89
N MET A 50 1.12 -11.74 1.35
CA MET A 50 -0.28 -11.85 0.98
C MET A 50 -0.37 -12.84 -0.19
N PRO A 51 -1.07 -13.98 -0.03
CA PRO A 51 -1.20 -14.95 -1.11
C PRO A 51 -1.90 -14.26 -2.28
N SER A 52 -1.15 -14.03 -3.36
CA SER A 52 -1.59 -13.23 -4.51
C SER A 52 -2.10 -14.10 -5.65
N ARG A 53 -1.71 -15.38 -5.67
CA ARG A 53 -2.11 -16.33 -6.71
C ARG A 53 -3.35 -17.08 -6.25
N LEU A 54 -4.25 -17.35 -7.20
CA LEU A 54 -5.43 -18.20 -6.97
C LEU A 54 -5.07 -19.60 -6.46
N GLN A 55 -3.84 -20.07 -6.71
CA GLN A 55 -3.37 -21.38 -6.27
C GLN A 55 -2.60 -21.35 -4.94
N ASP A 56 -2.41 -20.16 -4.34
CA ASP A 56 -1.72 -20.07 -3.07
C ASP A 56 -2.55 -20.77 -1.96
N PRO A 57 -1.90 -21.35 -0.94
CA PRO A 57 -2.61 -22.03 0.14
C PRO A 57 -3.58 -21.10 0.89
N THR A 58 -4.73 -21.63 1.30
CA THR A 58 -5.70 -20.91 2.13
C THR A 58 -5.06 -20.43 3.43
N GLN A 59 -5.19 -19.13 3.72
CA GLN A 59 -4.66 -18.52 4.91
C GLN A 59 -5.70 -18.50 6.03
N LYS A 60 -5.35 -19.04 7.19
CA LYS A 60 -6.14 -18.92 8.41
C LYS A 60 -5.78 -17.61 9.12
N VAL A 61 -6.73 -16.70 9.23
CA VAL A 61 -6.54 -15.37 9.84
C VAL A 61 -7.39 -15.27 11.10
N GLY A 62 -6.75 -14.90 12.21
CA GLY A 62 -7.39 -14.75 13.51
C GLY A 62 -7.55 -13.28 13.88
N PHE A 63 -8.73 -12.95 14.41
CA PHE A 63 -9.06 -11.64 14.96
C PHE A 63 -8.88 -11.62 16.49
N ALA A 64 -8.78 -10.41 17.06
CA ALA A 64 -8.48 -10.21 18.48
C ALA A 64 -9.58 -10.75 19.42
N ASP A 65 -10.79 -10.93 18.92
CA ASP A 65 -11.96 -11.51 19.59
C ASP A 65 -12.06 -13.04 19.44
N ASN A 66 -10.97 -13.68 19.00
CA ASN A 66 -10.90 -15.12 18.77
C ASN A 66 -11.83 -15.61 17.62
N HIS A 67 -12.23 -14.71 16.71
CA HIS A 67 -12.87 -15.08 15.45
C HIS A 67 -11.83 -15.49 14.41
N TRP A 68 -12.13 -16.52 13.61
CA TRP A 68 -11.20 -17.08 12.63
C TRP A 68 -11.84 -17.20 11.25
N VAL A 69 -11.19 -16.62 10.24
CA VAL A 69 -11.59 -16.68 8.83
C VAL A 69 -10.52 -17.35 7.98
N HIS A 70 -10.96 -17.97 6.89
CA HIS A 70 -10.10 -18.69 5.95
C HIS A 70 -10.13 -17.99 4.60
N ALA A 71 -9.09 -17.20 4.31
CA ALA A 71 -8.96 -16.48 3.04
C ALA A 71 -8.32 -17.37 1.96
N PRO A 72 -8.98 -17.60 0.82
CA PRO A 72 -8.38 -18.34 -0.29
C PRO A 72 -7.25 -17.52 -0.94
N GLY A 73 -6.30 -18.20 -1.58
CA GLY A 73 -5.21 -17.52 -2.28
C GLY A 73 -5.72 -16.56 -3.36
N GLY A 74 -5.13 -15.36 -3.44
CA GLY A 74 -5.50 -14.34 -4.42
C GLY A 74 -6.91 -13.74 -4.22
N GLY A 75 -7.56 -14.04 -3.09
CA GLY A 75 -8.91 -13.58 -2.76
C GLY A 75 -8.97 -12.87 -1.41
N ALA A 76 -10.15 -12.34 -1.12
CA ALA A 76 -10.52 -11.72 0.14
C ALA A 76 -11.77 -12.41 0.71
N VAL A 77 -11.98 -12.30 2.02
CA VAL A 77 -13.15 -12.81 2.72
C VAL A 77 -13.83 -11.68 3.47
N ALA A 78 -15.14 -11.55 3.24
CA ALA A 78 -16.03 -10.78 4.08
C ALA A 78 -16.92 -11.76 4.84
N ASP A 79 -16.74 -11.82 6.15
CA ASP A 79 -17.54 -12.65 7.04
C ASP A 79 -18.39 -11.76 7.96
N VAL A 80 -19.70 -11.96 7.94
CA VAL A 80 -20.67 -11.10 8.61
C VAL A 80 -21.27 -11.86 9.78
N SER A 81 -21.02 -11.37 10.98
CA SER A 81 -21.66 -11.85 12.21
C SER A 81 -22.67 -10.82 12.73
N ASP A 82 -23.46 -11.22 13.72
CA ASP A 82 -24.41 -10.32 14.40
C ASP A 82 -23.72 -9.15 15.13
N GLN A 83 -22.43 -9.27 15.45
CA GLN A 83 -21.69 -8.29 16.27
C GLN A 83 -20.71 -7.46 15.46
N ALA A 84 -20.12 -8.03 14.39
CA ALA A 84 -19.06 -7.41 13.61
C ALA A 84 -19.00 -7.96 12.18
N ILE A 85 -18.40 -7.16 11.29
CA ILE A 85 -18.02 -7.58 9.93
C ILE A 85 -16.50 -7.74 9.91
N TYR A 86 -16.03 -8.93 9.56
CA TYR A 86 -14.63 -9.27 9.44
C TYR A 86 -14.21 -9.20 7.97
N LEU A 87 -13.20 -8.39 7.68
CA LEU A 87 -12.67 -8.19 6.34
C LEU A 87 -11.19 -8.59 6.33
N VAL A 88 -10.84 -9.53 5.45
CA VAL A 88 -9.48 -10.04 5.23
C VAL A 88 -9.19 -10.09 3.73
#